data_AF-A0A3D5PYN0-F1
#
_entry.id   AF-A0A3D5PYN0-F1
#
_cell.length_a   1.000
_cell.length_b   1.000
_cell.length_c   1.000
_cell.angle_alpha   90.00
_cell.angle_beta   90.00
_cell.angle_gamma   90.00
#
_symmetry.space_group_name_H-M   'P 1'
#
loop_
_entity.id
_entity.type
_entity.pdbx_description
1 polymer ?
#
loop_
_entity_poly.entity_id
_entity_poly.type
_entity_poly.pdbx_seq_one_letter_code
_entity_poly.pdbx_strand_id
1 'polypeptide(L)' 'TAANPGTAGYPFLTTAAANLVRVFGNQQQQSTFLPHMLAGRYSGTMALTEPHAGSSLADIRTTATPTDDG' A
#
# COMPACT_ATOMS: atom_id res chain seq x y z
N THR A 1 -4.72 19.97 -7.48
CA THR A 1 -5.88 19.10 -7.13
C THR A 1 -7.23 19.69 -7.50
N ALA A 2 -7.34 20.98 -7.85
CA ALA A 2 -8.62 21.65 -8.12
C ALA A 2 -9.38 21.16 -9.39
N ALA A 3 -8.68 20.64 -10.40
CA ALA A 3 -9.32 20.20 -11.65
C ALA A 3 -10.10 18.89 -11.52
N ASN A 4 -9.64 17.96 -10.66
CA ASN A 4 -10.34 16.70 -10.36
C ASN A 4 -9.87 16.15 -8.99
N PRO A 5 -10.58 16.50 -7.92
CA PRO A 5 -10.25 16.06 -6.57
C PRO A 5 -10.26 14.53 -6.39
N GLY A 6 -11.16 13.82 -7.08
CA GLY A 6 -11.27 12.36 -7.00
C GLY A 6 -10.00 11.66 -7.53
N THR A 7 -9.48 12.14 -8.65
CA THR A 7 -8.23 11.58 -9.21
C THR A 7 -6.98 11.92 -8.40
N ALA A 8 -7.02 12.98 -7.59
CA ALA A 8 -5.89 13.36 -6.75
C ALA A 8 -5.60 12.33 -5.65
N GLY A 9 -6.58 11.50 -5.28
CA GLY A 9 -6.41 10.45 -4.28
C GLY A 9 -5.44 9.34 -4.71
N TYR A 10 -5.43 8.96 -5.99
CA TYR A 10 -4.58 7.86 -6.48
C TYR A 10 -3.07 8.09 -6.29
N PRO A 11 -2.47 9.22 -6.72
CA PRO A 11 -1.05 9.47 -6.48
C PRO A 11 -0.74 9.68 -4.99
N PHE A 12 -1.69 10.22 -4.21
CA PHE A 12 -1.53 10.37 -2.76
C PHE A 12 -1.42 9.02 -2.04
N LEU A 13 -2.37 8.10 -2.31
CA LEU A 13 -2.37 6.75 -1.75
C LEU A 13 -1.11 5.96 -2.17
N THR A 14 -0.72 6.08 -3.44
CA THR A 14 0.49 5.44 -3.96
C THR A 14 1.74 5.96 -3.27
N THR A 15 1.84 7.26 -3.04
CA THR A 15 2.95 7.87 -2.32
C THR A 15 3.02 7.39 -0.86
N ALA A 16 1.87 7.29 -0.18
CA ALA A 16 1.80 6.77 1.18
C ALA A 16 2.26 5.31 1.26
N ALA A 17 1.82 4.45 0.33
CA ALA A 17 2.27 3.06 0.24
C ALA A 17 3.78 2.95 -0.07
N ALA A 18 4.29 3.76 -1.01
CA ALA A 18 5.73 3.79 -1.33
C ALA A 18 6.58 4.22 -0.12
N ASN A 19 6.07 5.14 0.70
CA ASN A 19 6.76 5.55 1.92
C ASN A 19 6.90 4.40 2.93
N LEU A 20 5.89 3.53 3.06
CA LEU A 20 6.00 2.35 3.93
C LEU A 20 7.04 1.36 3.41
N VAL A 21 7.05 1.09 2.10
CA VAL A 21 8.08 0.23 1.49
C VAL A 21 9.48 0.82 1.69
N ARG A 22 9.64 2.14 1.56
CA ARG A 22 10.94 2.81 1.78
C ARG A 22 11.43 2.68 3.23
N VAL A 23 10.54 2.77 4.21
CA VAL A 23 10.92 2.78 5.63
C VAL A 23 11.09 1.36 6.18
N PHE A 24 10.21 0.43 5.80
CA PHE A 24 10.14 -0.90 6.40
C PHE A 24 10.49 -2.05 5.45
N GLY A 25 10.51 -1.80 4.14
CA GLY A 25 10.84 -2.83 3.15
C GLY A 25 12.32 -3.16 3.13
N ASN A 26 12.65 -4.42 2.86
CA ASN A 26 14.03 -4.85 2.63
C ASN A 26 14.58 -4.32 1.29
N GLN A 27 15.87 -4.49 1.04
CA GLN A 27 16.53 -3.95 -0.16
C GLN A 27 15.91 -4.47 -1.47
N GLN A 28 15.50 -5.74 -1.51
CA GLN A 28 14.86 -6.35 -2.68
C GLN A 28 13.46 -5.76 -2.92
N GLN A 29 12.66 -5.57 -1.88
CA GLN A 29 11.34 -4.95 -1.97
C GLN A 29 11.47 -3.49 -2.44
N GLN A 30 12.41 -2.73 -1.87
CA GLN A 30 12.64 -1.34 -2.26
C GLN A 30 13.08 -1.21 -3.73
N SER A 31 14.05 -2.02 -4.18
CA SER A 31 14.53 -1.99 -5.57
C SER A 31 13.46 -2.42 -6.56
N THR A 32 12.60 -3.36 -6.16
CA THR A 32 11.51 -3.87 -7.01
C THR A 32 10.36 -2.87 -7.10
N PHE A 33 9.90 -2.26 -6.00
CA PHE A 33 8.65 -1.50 -6.03
C PHE A 33 8.83 0.01 -6.21
N LEU A 34 9.82 0.64 -5.55
CA LEU A 34 9.91 2.10 -5.50
C LEU A 34 10.10 2.76 -6.88
N PRO A 35 10.98 2.28 -7.78
CA PRO A 35 11.16 2.92 -9.09
C PRO A 35 9.89 2.94 -9.92
N HIS A 36 9.09 1.86 -9.86
CA HIS A 36 7.84 1.75 -10.62
C HIS A 36 6.70 2.57 -10.01
N MET A 37 6.61 2.64 -8.67
CA MET A 37 5.61 3.48 -7.99
C MET A 37 5.87 4.98 -8.21
N LEU A 38 7.13 5.42 -8.13
CA LEU A 38 7.51 6.83 -8.34
C LEU A 38 7.38 7.25 -9.81
N ALA A 39 7.58 6.33 -10.75
CA ALA A 39 7.33 6.55 -12.17
C ALA A 39 5.82 6.52 -12.54
N GLY A 40 4.92 6.30 -11.57
CA GLY A 40 3.48 6.18 -11.79
C GLY A 40 3.05 4.94 -12.57
N ARG A 41 3.95 3.96 -12.74
CA ARG A 41 3.64 2.68 -13.42
C ARG A 41 2.88 1.74 -12.50
N TYR A 42 3.20 1.76 -11.20
CA TYR A 42 2.50 1.00 -10.17
C TYR A 42 1.73 1.94 -9.26
N SER A 43 0.52 1.52 -8.87
CA SER A 43 -0.28 2.18 -7.84
C SER A 43 -0.24 1.36 -6.55
N GLY A 44 -0.41 2.04 -5.42
CA GLY A 44 -0.42 1.41 -4.10
C GLY A 44 -1.53 1.98 -3.21
N THR A 45 -1.97 1.17 -2.25
CA THR A 45 -2.96 1.55 -1.24
C THR A 45 -2.82 0.67 0.01
N MET A 46 -3.62 0.96 1.04
CA MET A 46 -3.68 0.22 2.29
C MET A 46 -5.01 -0.53 2.38
N ALA A 47 -4.96 -1.86 2.50
CA ALA A 47 -6.13 -2.71 2.68
C ALA A 47 -6.33 -3.02 4.17
N LEU A 48 -6.91 -2.08 4.92
CA LEU A 48 -7.02 -2.16 6.39
C LEU A 48 -8.44 -2.47 6.91
N THR A 49 -9.44 -2.48 6.03
CA THR A 49 -10.86 -2.59 6.41
C THR A 49 -11.45 -3.87 5.86
N GLU A 50 -12.27 -4.55 6.67
CA GLU A 50 -13.09 -5.70 6.29
C GLU A 50 -14.57 -5.34 6.48
N PRO A 51 -15.53 -6.05 5.84
CA PRO A 51 -16.95 -5.69 5.92
C PRO A 51 -17.51 -5.53 7.35
N HIS A 52 -16.95 -6.25 8.32
CA HIS A 52 -17.34 -6.18 9.73
C HIS A 52 -16.41 -5.32 10.61
N ALA A 53 -15.28 -4.84 10.10
CA ALA A 53 -14.25 -4.16 10.89
C ALA A 53 -13.64 -2.96 10.12
N GLY A 54 -13.82 -1.75 10.67
CA GLY A 54 -13.24 -0.50 10.15
C GLY A 54 -12.34 0.19 11.18
N SER A 55 -12.95 0.80 12.20
CA SER A 55 -12.20 1.50 13.26
C SER A 55 -11.41 0.57 14.17
N SER A 56 -11.90 -0.66 14.39
CA SER A 56 -11.25 -1.69 15.20
C SER A 56 -10.42 -2.63 14.32
N LEU A 57 -9.16 -2.27 14.07
CA LEU A 57 -8.25 -3.13 13.29
C LEU A 57 -7.92 -4.45 13.99
N ALA A 58 -8.12 -4.55 15.31
CA ALA A 58 -7.91 -5.78 16.06
C ALA A 58 -8.94 -6.87 15.70
N ASP A 59 -10.07 -6.51 15.08
CA ASP A 59 -11.18 -7.42 14.77
C ASP A 59 -11.09 -8.00 13.34
N ILE A 60 -10.00 -7.73 12.61
CA ILE A 60 -9.78 -8.30 11.26
C ILE A 60 -9.61 -9.82 11.35
N ARG A 61 -10.09 -10.52 10.33
CA ARG A 61 -10.05 -11.98 10.23
C ARG A 61 -9.04 -12.49 9.22
N THR A 62 -8.51 -11.63 8.35
CA THR A 62 -7.46 -12.01 7.39
C THR A 62 -6.24 -12.57 8.13
N THR A 63 -5.79 -13.76 7.71
CA THR A 63 -4.61 -14.42 8.24
C THR A 63 -3.60 -14.70 7.13
N ALA A 64 -2.32 -14.80 7.50
CA ALA A 64 -1.25 -15.21 6.59
C ALA A 64 -0.45 -16.35 7.26
N THR A 65 -0.22 -17.42 6.51
CA THR A 65 0.60 -18.57 6.93
C THR A 65 1.91 -18.55 6.15
N PRO A 66 3.07 -18.88 6.77
CA PRO A 66 4.34 -18.92 6.06
C PRO A 66 4.30 -19.86 4.85
N THR A 67 4.99 -19.48 3.78
CA THR A 67 5.22 -20.33 2.62
C THR A 67 6.71 -20.62 2.46
N ASP A 68 7.07 -21.60 1.62
CA ASP A 68 8.48 -21.90 1.33
C ASP A 68 9.21 -20.73 0.64
N ASP A 69 8.44 -19.82 0.00
CA ASP A 69 8.94 -18.62 -0.68
C ASP A 69 8.92 -17.37 0.22
N GLY A 70 8.53 -17.51 1.49
CA GLY A 70 8.31 -16.40 2.43
C GLY A 70 6.84 -16.14 2.75
#